data_AF-A0A127P9Q5-F1
#
_entry.id   AF-A0A127P9Q5-F1
#
_cell.length_a   1.000
_cell.length_b   1.000
_cell.length_c   1.000
_cell.angle_alpha   90.00
_cell.angle_beta   90.00
_cell.angle_gamma   90.00
#
_symmetry.space_group_name_H-M   'P 1'
#
loop_
_entity.id
_entity.type
_entity.pdbx_description
1 polymer ?
#
loop_
_entity_poly.entity_id
_entity_poly.type
_entity_poly.pdbx_seq_one_letter_code
_entity_poly.pdbx_strand_id
1 'polypeptide(L)'
;MYVPRDSSSKPIKFALRTYVDKDLKKEVGAFVQYNASKETIPLVFTKYVSTDTDSPDLGNYEISRVEIVDKKIAGEYVFIQSGAGNTQGKYVVYTKAKTGKRITFMYTGDNDADCKIVN
;
A
#
# COMPACT_ATOMS: atom_id res chain seq x y z
N MET A 1 -3.86 -6.68 -5.09
CA MET A 1 -3.44 -5.80 -6.21
C MET A 1 -4.09 -4.43 -6.07
N TYR A 2 -3.37 -3.40 -6.48
CA TYR A 2 -3.79 -1.99 -6.42
C TYR A 2 -3.69 -1.34 -7.81
N VAL A 3 -4.71 -0.58 -8.19
CA VAL A 3 -4.80 0.11 -9.49
C VAL A 3 -5.15 1.60 -9.33
N PRO A 4 -4.59 2.51 -10.13
CA PRO A 4 -4.83 3.95 -10.00
C PRO A 4 -6.30 4.27 -10.29
N ARG A 5 -6.86 5.18 -9.50
CA ARG A 5 -8.27 5.61 -9.61
C ARG A 5 -8.58 6.27 -10.96
N ASP A 6 -7.68 7.09 -11.47
CA ASP A 6 -7.84 7.79 -12.74
C ASP A 6 -6.93 7.13 -13.79
N SER A 7 -7.48 6.28 -14.68
CA SER A 7 -6.65 5.53 -15.63
C SER A 7 -6.67 6.09 -17.05
N SER A 8 -5.48 6.52 -17.49
CA SER A 8 -5.07 6.63 -18.90
C SER A 8 -4.71 5.24 -19.47
N SER A 9 -4.42 5.19 -20.78
CA SER A 9 -4.34 3.99 -21.65
C SER A 9 -3.50 2.78 -21.19
N LYS A 10 -2.68 2.86 -20.13
CA LYS A 10 -2.12 1.70 -19.40
C LYS A 10 -1.97 2.01 -17.90
N PRO A 11 -2.78 1.43 -17.00
CA PRO A 11 -2.66 1.71 -15.57
C PRO A 11 -1.38 1.07 -15.00
N ILE A 12 -0.61 1.86 -14.25
CA ILE A 12 0.48 1.36 -13.39
C ILE A 12 -0.17 0.55 -12.27
N LYS A 13 0.15 -0.72 -12.10
CA LYS A 13 -0.40 -1.54 -11.01
C LYS A 13 0.72 -1.91 -10.05
N PHE A 14 0.37 -2.19 -8.80
CA PHE A 14 1.31 -2.86 -7.90
C PHE A 14 0.63 -3.91 -7.03
N ALA A 15 1.42 -4.90 -6.62
CA ALA A 15 1.08 -5.82 -5.55
C ALA A 15 1.74 -5.35 -4.25
N LEU A 16 0.97 -5.32 -3.15
CA LEU A 16 1.47 -5.17 -1.79
C LEU A 16 1.58 -6.57 -1.20
N ARG A 17 2.73 -6.90 -0.62
CA ARG A 17 2.93 -8.13 0.15
C ARG A 17 3.33 -7.74 1.56
N THR A 18 2.61 -8.25 2.55
CA THR A 18 2.81 -7.95 3.97
C THR A 18 3.25 -9.21 4.71
N TYR A 19 4.22 -9.08 5.60
CA TYR A 19 4.68 -10.15 6.48
C TYR A 19 4.08 -9.93 7.86
N VAL A 20 3.29 -10.90 8.32
CA VAL A 20 2.67 -10.87 9.64
C VAL A 20 3.37 -11.90 10.51
N ASP A 21 3.91 -11.43 11.62
CA ASP A 21 4.36 -12.29 12.69
C ASP A 21 3.12 -12.88 13.37
N LYS A 22 3.00 -14.21 13.33
CA LYS A 22 1.81 -14.93 13.81
C LYS A 22 1.68 -14.89 15.33
N ASP A 23 2.80 -14.89 16.04
CA ASP A 23 2.82 -14.92 17.50
C ASP A 23 2.51 -13.53 18.05
N LEU A 24 3.10 -12.49 17.44
CA LEU A 24 2.86 -11.09 17.79
C LEU A 24 1.54 -10.55 17.22
N LYS A 25 0.92 -11.25 16.26
CA LYS A 25 -0.26 -10.81 15.50
C LYS A 25 -0.09 -9.42 14.90
N LYS A 26 1.13 -9.12 14.42
CA LYS A 26 1.50 -7.79 13.91
C LYS A 26 2.18 -7.90 12.56
N GLU A 27 1.91 -6.93 11.70
CA GLU A 27 2.69 -6.77 10.48
C GLU A 27 4.10 -6.29 10.82
N VAL A 28 5.11 -7.06 10.43
CA VAL A 28 6.53 -6.81 10.71
C VAL A 28 7.30 -6.33 9.49
N GLY A 29 6.72 -6.40 8.30
CA GLY A 29 7.36 -5.94 7.07
C GLY A 29 6.40 -5.89 5.90
N ALA A 30 6.75 -5.10 4.89
CA ALA A 30 6.01 -5.04 3.64
C ALA A 30 6.92 -4.79 2.45
N PHE A 31 6.46 -5.20 1.28
CA PHE A 31 7.11 -4.94 0.00
C PHE A 31 6.06 -4.59 -1.05
N VAL A 32 6.48 -3.80 -2.03
CA VAL A 32 5.70 -3.53 -3.23
C VAL A 32 6.43 -4.04 -4.46
N GLN A 33 5.66 -4.52 -5.42
CA GLN A 33 6.16 -4.88 -6.75
C GLN A 33 5.24 -4.26 -7.79
N TYR A 34 5.80 -3.44 -8.66
CA TYR A 34 5.08 -2.81 -9.77
C TYR A 34 4.96 -3.77 -10.95
N ASN A 35 3.85 -3.77 -11.66
CA ASN A 35 3.63 -4.65 -12.82
C ASN A 35 4.66 -4.45 -13.95
N ALA A 36 5.24 -3.26 -14.06
CA ALA A 36 6.28 -2.94 -15.05
C ALA A 36 7.70 -3.31 -14.60
N SER A 37 7.90 -3.80 -13.37
CA SER A 37 9.21 -4.10 -12.79
C SER A 37 9.26 -5.52 -12.24
N LYS A 38 10.41 -6.17 -12.35
CA LYS A 38 10.68 -7.43 -11.63
C LYS A 38 11.19 -7.18 -10.21
N GLU A 39 11.59 -5.95 -9.91
CA GLU A 39 12.14 -5.59 -8.61
C GLU A 39 11.07 -5.57 -7.54
N THR A 40 11.40 -6.18 -6.40
CA THR A 40 10.59 -6.12 -5.18
C THR A 40 11.21 -5.09 -4.26
N ILE A 41 10.44 -4.08 -3.89
CA ILE A 41 10.96 -2.92 -3.16
C ILE A 41 10.49 -2.99 -1.71
N PRO A 42 11.41 -3.06 -0.73
CA PRO A 42 11.06 -3.07 0.68
C PRO A 42 10.42 -1.74 1.09
N LEU A 43 9.40 -1.84 1.93
CA LEU A 43 8.74 -0.70 2.54
C LEU A 43 9.07 -0.63 4.03
N VAL A 44 9.68 0.48 4.44
CA VAL A 44 9.98 0.77 5.84
C VAL A 44 8.69 1.23 6.52
N PHE A 45 8.32 0.58 7.61
CA PHE A 45 7.21 1.01 8.47
C PHE A 45 7.57 2.31 9.19
N THR A 46 6.68 3.29 9.17
CA THR A 46 6.91 4.57 9.87
C THR A 46 5.86 4.87 10.92
N LYS A 47 4.60 4.54 10.66
CA LYS A 47 3.49 4.89 11.55
C LYS A 47 2.32 3.94 11.39
N TYR A 48 1.66 3.63 12.49
CA TYR A 48 0.33 3.04 12.53
C TYR A 48 -0.59 3.99 13.30
N VAL A 49 -1.78 4.23 12.78
CA VAL A 49 -2.85 5.00 13.43
C VAL A 49 -4.13 4.19 13.33
N SER A 50 -4.72 3.83 14.47
CA SER A 50 -6.12 3.37 14.48
C SER A 50 -7.00 4.59 14.23
N THR A 51 -7.90 4.47 13.25
CA THR A 51 -8.84 5.55 12.87
C THR A 51 -10.28 5.22 13.25
N ASP A 52 -10.45 4.24 14.14
CA ASP A 52 -11.71 3.94 14.79
C ASP A 52 -12.04 5.06 15.77
N THR A 53 -12.97 5.95 15.41
CA THR A 53 -13.40 7.07 16.26
C THR A 53 -14.54 6.70 17.20
N ASP A 54 -15.42 5.80 16.75
CA ASP A 54 -16.71 5.58 17.41
C ASP A 54 -16.82 4.17 18.04
N SER A 55 -16.07 3.19 17.55
CA SER A 55 -16.01 1.82 18.10
C SER A 55 -14.68 1.15 17.74
N PRO A 56 -13.97 0.55 18.71
CA PRO A 56 -12.64 -0.04 18.50
C PRO A 56 -12.64 -1.32 17.64
N ASP A 57 -13.81 -1.82 17.25
CA ASP A 57 -13.96 -3.09 16.53
C ASP A 57 -14.27 -2.90 15.03
N LEU A 58 -14.31 -1.65 14.54
CA LEU A 58 -14.54 -1.39 13.11
C LEU A 58 -13.30 -1.75 12.27
N GLY A 59 -12.11 -1.72 12.88
CA GLY A 59 -10.88 -2.15 12.25
C GLY A 59 -10.37 -1.15 11.21
N ASN A 60 -10.65 0.14 11.41
CA ASN A 60 -10.17 1.22 10.57
C ASN A 60 -8.76 1.60 11.00
N TYR A 61 -7.88 1.77 10.01
CA TYR A 61 -6.51 2.16 10.27
C TYR A 61 -5.87 2.86 9.08
N GLU A 62 -4.80 3.58 9.41
CA GLU A 62 -3.80 4.05 8.47
C GLU A 62 -2.43 3.49 8.83
N ILE A 63 -1.74 2.93 7.83
CA ILE A 63 -0.33 2.53 7.95
C ILE A 63 0.47 3.39 6.99
N SER A 64 1.43 4.15 7.53
CA SER A 64 2.40 4.89 6.74
C SER A 64 3.66 4.05 6.52
N ARG A 65 4.12 4.02 5.28
CA ARG A 65 5.37 3.34 4.89
C ARG A 65 6.16 4.17 3.89
N VAL A 66 7.46 3.93 3.83
CA VAL A 66 8.37 4.64 2.93
C VAL A 66 9.09 3.64 2.03
N GLU A 67 9.12 3.95 0.74
CA GLU A 67 9.93 3.25 -0.26
C GLU A 67 11.33 3.88 -0.32
N ILE A 68 12.35 3.03 -0.22
CA ILE A 68 13.75 3.42 -0.35
C ILE A 68 14.34 2.80 -1.61
N VAL A 69 14.82 3.64 -2.53
CA VAL A 69 15.53 3.25 -3.76
C VAL A 69 16.85 3.99 -3.79
N ASP A 70 17.95 3.29 -4.10
CA ASP A 70 19.30 3.85 -4.15
C ASP A 70 19.68 4.68 -2.90
N LYS A 71 19.36 4.13 -1.72
CA LYS A 71 19.63 4.73 -0.40
C LYS A 71 18.91 6.08 -0.18
N LYS A 72 17.87 6.38 -0.95
CA LYS A 72 17.06 7.61 -0.84
C LYS A 72 15.58 7.27 -0.72
N ILE A 73 14.84 8.13 -0.02
CA ILE A 73 13.38 8.05 -0.01
C ILE A 73 12.87 8.38 -1.42
N ALA A 74 12.22 7.41 -2.08
CA ALA A 74 11.68 7.59 -3.42
C ALA A 74 10.17 7.91 -3.40
N GLY A 75 9.47 7.46 -2.36
CA GLY A 75 8.08 7.80 -2.14
C GLY A 75 7.54 7.32 -0.81
N GLU A 76 6.33 7.79 -0.50
CA GLU A 76 5.62 7.51 0.73
C GLU A 76 4.27 6.88 0.39
N TYR A 77 3.85 5.90 1.17
CA TYR A 77 2.57 5.23 1.06
C TYR A 77 1.78 5.43 2.34
N VAL A 78 0.50 5.75 2.19
CA VAL A 78 -0.48 5.65 3.27
C VAL A 78 -1.49 4.59 2.85
N PHE A 79 -1.42 3.43 3.51
CA PHE A 79 -2.38 2.34 3.37
C PHE A 79 -3.56 2.60 4.29
N ILE A 80 -4.76 2.61 3.72
CA ILE A 80 -5.96 3.03 4.44
C ILE A 80 -6.97 1.90 4.33
N GLN A 81 -7.50 1.50 5.49
CA GLN A 81 -8.66 0.62 5.61
C GLN A 81 -9.74 1.37 6.38
N SER A 82 -10.92 1.48 5.79
CA SER A 82 -12.09 2.08 6.43
C SER A 82 -13.37 1.29 6.17
N GLY A 83 -14.12 1.04 7.23
CA GLY A 83 -15.44 0.45 7.30
C GLY A 83 -16.44 1.50 7.80
N ALA A 84 -17.51 1.69 7.02
CA ALA A 84 -18.56 2.73 7.09
C ALA A 84 -18.15 4.14 6.55
N GLY A 85 -19.10 4.81 5.87
CA GLY A 85 -18.94 6.15 5.26
C GLY A 85 -18.82 6.20 3.73
N ASN A 86 -18.49 7.36 3.15
CA ASN A 86 -18.37 7.60 1.68
C ASN A 86 -17.08 7.02 1.04
N THR A 87 -16.10 6.67 1.86
CA THR A 87 -14.84 6.02 1.44
C THR A 87 -14.73 4.69 2.17
N GLN A 88 -15.52 3.71 1.74
CA GLN A 88 -15.41 2.33 2.24
C GLN A 88 -14.38 1.57 1.43
N GLY A 89 -13.60 0.72 2.11
CA GLY A 89 -12.70 -0.24 1.49
C GLY A 89 -11.23 0.03 1.75
N LYS A 90 -10.39 -0.64 0.97
CA LYS A 90 -8.93 -0.57 1.06
C LYS A 90 -8.40 0.28 -0.10
N TYR A 91 -7.60 1.27 0.21
CA TYR A 91 -6.92 2.08 -0.82
C TYR A 91 -5.58 2.58 -0.30
N VAL A 92 -4.77 3.05 -1.23
CA VAL A 92 -3.41 3.51 -0.96
C VAL A 92 -3.19 4.85 -1.61
N VAL A 93 -2.67 5.80 -0.85
CA VAL A 93 -2.16 7.05 -1.40
C VAL A 93 -0.64 6.95 -1.48
N TYR A 94 -0.11 7.01 -2.69
CA TYR A 94 1.32 7.14 -2.93
C TYR A 94 1.67 8.59 -3.21
N THR A 95 2.73 9.09 -2.57
CA THR A 95 3.31 10.41 -2.84
C THR A 95 4.75 10.23 -3.34
N LYS A 96 5.01 10.63 -4.58
CA LYS A 96 6.37 10.57 -5.15
C LYS A 96 7.25 11.63 -4.51
N ALA A 97 8.32 11.23 -3.82
CA ALA A 97 9.17 12.15 -3.06
C ALA A 97 9.78 13.26 -3.94
N LYS A 98 10.24 12.92 -5.15
CA LYS A 98 10.88 13.87 -6.07
C LYS A 98 9.94 14.99 -6.55
N THR A 99 8.65 14.71 -6.71
CA THR A 99 7.72 15.63 -7.40
C THR A 99 6.51 16.03 -6.57
N GLY A 100 6.31 15.44 -5.39
CA GLY A 100 5.09 15.58 -4.59
C GLY A 100 3.82 15.04 -5.26
N LYS A 101 3.94 14.37 -6.42
CA LYS A 101 2.79 13.88 -7.16
C LYS A 101 2.10 12.79 -6.37
N ARG A 102 0.80 12.96 -6.14
CA ARG A 102 -0.06 11.99 -5.45
C ARG A 102 -0.76 11.08 -6.45
N ILE A 103 -0.82 9.80 -6.15
CA ILE A 103 -1.56 8.79 -6.90
C ILE A 103 -2.37 7.98 -5.90
N THR A 104 -3.67 7.91 -6.10
CA THR A 104 -4.56 7.07 -5.30
C THR A 104 -4.78 5.76 -6.02
N PHE A 105 -4.46 4.65 -5.35
CA PHE A 105 -4.69 3.32 -5.85
C PHE A 105 -5.81 2.63 -5.07
N MET A 106 -6.76 2.06 -5.79
CA MET A 106 -7.86 1.28 -5.23
C MET A 106 -7.46 -0.18 -5.12
N TYR A 107 -7.83 -0.82 -4.02
CA TYR A 107 -7.68 -2.27 -3.86
C TYR A 107 -8.67 -3.01 -4.76
N THR A 108 -8.18 -3.97 -5.54
CA THR A 108 -9.00 -4.75 -6.48
C THR A 108 -9.03 -6.25 -6.14
N GLY A 109 -8.66 -6.62 -4.91
CA GLY A 109 -8.59 -8.02 -4.47
C GLY A 109 -7.17 -8.61 -4.46
N ASP A 110 -7.04 -9.84 -3.98
CA ASP A 110 -5.76 -10.51 -3.69
C ASP A 110 -5.08 -11.15 -4.91
N ASN A 111 -5.69 -11.08 -6.10
CA ASN A 111 -5.10 -11.65 -7.31
C ASN A 111 -3.90 -10.79 -7.78
N ASP A 112 -2.69 -11.28 -7.52
CA ASP A 112 -1.41 -10.68 -7.87
C ASP A 112 -0.73 -11.34 -9.07
N ALA A 113 -1.43 -12.18 -9.85
CA ALA A 113 -0.87 -12.90 -10.99
C ALA A 113 -0.24 -11.97 -12.06
N ASP A 114 -0.65 -10.71 -12.10
CA ASP A 114 -0.11 -9.63 -12.95
C ASP A 114 1.22 -9.05 -12.42
N CYS A 115 1.59 -9.33 -11.17
CA CYS A 115 2.78 -8.86 -10.47
C CYS A 115 3.51 -10.09 -9.89
N LYS A 116 4.18 -10.86 -10.76
CA LYS A 116 4.86 -12.10 -10.36
C LYS A 116 6.23 -11.82 -9.76
N ILE A 117 6.49 -12.42 -8.60
CA ILE A 117 7.86 -12.73 -8.19
C ILE A 117 8.32 -13.86 -9.11
N VAL A 118 9.19 -13.55 -10.05
CA VAL A 118 9.92 -14.59 -10.78
C VAL A 118 11.05 -15.02 -9.85
N ASN A 119 10.94 -16.23 -9.32
CA ASN A 119 12.06 -16.92 -8.68
C ASN A 119 13.14 -17.25 -9.72
#